data_AF-A0A520MBS7-F1
#
_entry.id   AF-A0A520MBS7-F1
#
_cell.length_a   1.000
_cell.length_b   1.000
_cell.length_c   1.000
_cell.angle_alpha   90.00
_cell.angle_beta   90.00
_cell.angle_gamma   90.00
#
_symmetry.space_group_name_H-M   'P 1'
#
loop_
_entity.id
_entity.type
_entity.pdbx_description
1 polymer ?
#
loop_
_entity_poly.entity_id
_entity_poly.type
_entity_poly.pdbx_seq_one_letter_code
_entity_poly.pdbx_strand_id
1 'polypeptide(L)'
;CIQVKDIKKYKAEELYQQIESIIKPHGINLSVYSESSSEVKISTYENGVGKTLSCGSAAASVASLMLKNTESIKICSEGGYLMFCIEDGKLIMRGPTEFCFNGDINE
;
A
#
# COMPACT_ATOMS: atom_id res chain seq x y z
N CYS A 1 3.22 8.85 2.22
CA CYS A 1 2.94 7.80 3.23
C CYS A 1 3.03 8.43 4.62
N ILE A 2 2.16 8.04 5.56
CA ILE A 2 2.16 8.52 6.94
C ILE A 2 2.37 7.33 7.87
N GLN A 3 3.45 7.37 8.68
CA GLN A 3 3.70 6.36 9.69
C GLN A 3 2.84 6.63 10.93
N VAL A 4 2.20 5.60 11.46
CA VAL A 4 1.39 5.65 12.69
C VAL A 4 1.79 4.52 13.63
N LYS A 5 1.52 4.68 14.93
CA LYS A 5 1.85 3.65 15.93
C LYS A 5 0.99 2.39 15.79
N ASP A 6 -0.30 2.55 15.52
CA ASP A 6 -1.25 1.46 15.39
C ASP A 6 -2.28 1.81 14.32
N ILE A 7 -2.19 1.11 13.19
CA ILE A 7 -3.08 1.34 12.05
C ILE A 7 -4.55 1.02 12.36
N LYS A 8 -4.82 0.12 13.31
CA LYS A 8 -6.20 -0.25 13.69
C LYS A 8 -6.88 0.84 14.51
N LYS A 9 -6.10 1.62 15.26
CA LYS A 9 -6.59 2.75 16.05
C LYS A 9 -6.60 4.06 15.27
N TYR A 10 -5.85 4.11 14.16
CA TYR A 10 -5.76 5.31 13.34
C TYR A 10 -6.96 5.45 12.41
N LYS A 11 -7.61 6.61 12.43
CA LYS A 11 -8.78 6.90 11.62
C LYS A 11 -8.38 7.45 10.25
N ALA A 12 -7.88 6.56 9.40
CA ALA A 12 -7.39 6.90 8.06
C ALA A 12 -8.46 7.54 7.16
N GLU A 13 -9.71 7.07 7.30
CA GLU A 13 -10.89 7.62 6.61
C GLU A 13 -11.10 9.11 6.94
N GLU A 14 -11.09 9.45 8.23
CA GLU A 14 -11.31 10.84 8.67
C GLU A 14 -10.20 11.76 8.15
N LEU A 15 -8.94 11.29 8.16
CA LEU A 15 -7.84 12.04 7.54
C LEU A 15 -8.07 12.20 6.03
N TYR A 16 -8.41 11.14 5.31
CA TYR A 16 -8.65 11.18 3.87
C TYR A 16 -9.69 12.25 3.54
N GLN A 17 -10.84 12.22 4.21
CA GLN A 17 -11.92 13.18 4.01
C GLN A 17 -11.49 14.64 4.28
N GLN A 18 -10.63 14.86 5.28
CA GLN A 18 -10.12 16.20 5.61
C GLN A 18 -9.18 16.77 4.53
N ILE A 19 -8.39 15.91 3.89
CA ILE A 19 -7.35 16.35 2.93
C ILE A 19 -7.72 16.07 1.47
N GLU A 20 -8.83 15.39 1.20
CA GLU A 20 -9.22 14.94 -0.15
C GLU A 20 -9.20 16.10 -1.14
N SER A 21 -9.79 17.25 -0.79
CA SER A 21 -9.85 18.43 -1.67
C SER A 21 -8.46 18.96 -2.05
N ILE A 22 -7.45 18.72 -1.23
CA ILE A 22 -6.05 19.13 -1.45
C ILE A 22 -5.33 18.09 -2.30
N ILE A 23 -5.42 16.80 -1.94
CA ILE A 23 -4.62 15.74 -2.58
C ILE A 23 -5.21 15.26 -3.91
N LYS A 24 -6.53 15.39 -4.08
CA LYS A 24 -7.25 14.83 -5.22
C LYS A 24 -6.85 15.46 -6.56
N PRO A 25 -6.76 16.80 -6.69
CA PRO A 25 -6.31 17.46 -7.93
C PRO A 25 -4.89 17.07 -8.36
N HIS A 26 -4.08 16.55 -7.43
CA HIS A 26 -2.69 16.16 -7.67
C HIS A 26 -2.51 14.65 -7.92
N GLY A 27 -3.59 13.86 -7.95
CA GLY A 27 -3.49 12.42 -8.19
C GLY A 27 -2.79 11.64 -7.06
N ILE A 28 -2.74 12.20 -5.85
CA ILE A 28 -2.00 11.61 -4.73
C ILE A 28 -2.86 10.56 -4.02
N ASN A 29 -2.26 9.39 -3.75
CA ASN A 29 -2.82 8.37 -2.87
C ASN A 29 -2.45 8.66 -1.41
N LEU A 30 -3.40 8.54 -0.49
CA LEU A 30 -3.13 8.56 0.94
C LEU A 30 -2.84 7.14 1.42
N SER A 31 -1.62 6.89 1.85
CA SER A 31 -1.23 5.63 2.49
C SER A 31 -0.79 5.86 3.92
N VAL A 32 -1.39 5.11 4.84
CA VAL A 32 -0.99 5.05 6.25
C VAL A 32 -0.39 3.69 6.54
N TYR A 33 0.69 3.66 7.32
CA TYR A 33 1.35 2.40 7.66
C TYR A 33 1.81 2.37 9.11
N SER A 34 1.85 1.18 9.69
CA SER A 34 2.45 0.94 11.00
C SER A 34 3.49 -0.17 10.88
N GLU A 35 4.58 -0.01 11.60
CA GLU A 35 5.65 -0.98 11.68
C GLU A 35 5.56 -1.74 13.01
N SER A 36 5.63 -3.07 12.92
CA SER A 36 5.85 -3.95 14.07
C SER A 36 7.21 -4.64 13.91
N SER A 37 7.66 -5.39 14.91
CA SER A 37 8.99 -6.03 14.90
C SER A 37 9.22 -7.01 13.74
N SER A 38 8.17 -7.50 13.07
CA SER A 38 8.28 -8.50 12.00
C SER A 38 7.56 -8.16 10.70
N GLU A 39 6.68 -7.15 10.69
CA GLU A 39 5.87 -6.81 9.52
C GLU A 39 5.42 -5.35 9.51
N VAL A 40 5.25 -4.80 8.31
CA VAL A 40 4.61 -3.51 8.08
C VAL A 40 3.17 -3.74 7.62
N LYS A 41 2.23 -3.02 8.23
CA LYS A 41 0.81 -3.01 7.82
C LYS A 41 0.51 -1.72 7.11
N ILE A 42 -0.26 -1.78 6.02
CA ILE A 42 -0.63 -0.62 5.21
C ILE A 42 -2.14 -0.61 4.92
N SER A 43 -2.70 0.60 4.90
CA SER A 43 -4.04 0.90 4.39
C SER A 43 -3.92 2.07 3.43
N THR A 44 -4.57 1.95 2.26
CA THR A 44 -4.43 2.92 1.18
C THR A 44 -5.79 3.40 0.70
N TYR A 45 -5.87 4.72 0.55
CA TYR A 45 -6.94 5.43 -0.13
C TYR A 45 -6.40 5.89 -1.47
N GLU A 46 -6.89 5.25 -2.53
CA GLU A 46 -6.49 5.55 -3.90
C GLU A 46 -7.29 6.74 -4.44
N ASN A 47 -6.59 7.60 -5.17
CA ASN A 47 -7.16 8.77 -5.78
C ASN A 47 -8.32 8.41 -6.71
N GLY A 48 -9.50 8.98 -6.45
CA GLY A 48 -10.70 8.73 -7.26
C GLY A 48 -11.39 7.39 -7.00
N VAL A 49 -10.87 6.56 -6.08
CA VAL A 49 -11.44 5.24 -5.74
C VAL A 49 -11.88 5.17 -4.28
N GLY A 50 -11.07 5.71 -3.35
CA GLY A 50 -11.26 5.52 -1.92
C GLY A 50 -10.44 4.34 -1.40
N LYS A 51 -10.88 3.71 -0.31
CA LYS A 51 -10.14 2.62 0.32
C LYS A 51 -10.09 1.37 -0.58
N THR A 52 -8.90 0.84 -0.84
CA THR A 52 -8.70 -0.40 -1.62
C THR A 52 -8.13 -1.53 -0.78
N LEU A 53 -8.37 -2.78 -1.19
CA LEU A 53 -7.85 -3.97 -0.49
C LEU A 53 -6.33 -4.08 -0.58
N SER A 54 -5.75 -3.69 -1.71
CA SER A 54 -4.32 -3.68 -1.92
C SER A 54 -3.94 -2.63 -2.96
N CYS A 55 -2.80 -1.99 -2.76
CA CYS A 55 -2.23 -1.01 -3.68
C CYS A 55 -0.71 -1.24 -3.77
N GLY A 56 -0.27 -1.93 -4.82
CA GLY A 56 1.13 -2.33 -4.97
C GLY A 56 2.12 -1.16 -5.01
N SER A 57 1.75 -0.06 -5.69
CA SER A 57 2.56 1.15 -5.76
C SER A 57 2.67 1.89 -4.42
N ALA A 58 1.60 1.92 -3.62
CA ALA A 58 1.66 2.47 -2.27
C ALA A 58 2.55 1.61 -1.34
N ALA A 59 2.45 0.29 -1.45
CA ALA A 59 3.34 -0.62 -0.73
C ALA A 59 4.80 -0.43 -1.17
N ALA A 60 5.07 -0.27 -2.47
CA ALA A 60 6.41 0.03 -2.98
C ALA A 60 6.96 1.36 -2.44
N SER A 61 6.11 2.39 -2.34
CA SER A 61 6.46 3.68 -1.75
C SER A 61 6.91 3.52 -0.29
N VAL A 62 6.15 2.78 0.53
CA VAL A 62 6.54 2.47 1.91
C VAL A 62 7.81 1.62 1.97
N ALA A 63 7.94 0.60 1.13
CA ALA A 63 9.14 -0.24 1.07
C ALA A 63 10.40 0.59 0.78
N SER A 64 10.33 1.55 -0.14
CA SER A 64 11.46 2.43 -0.48
C SER A 64 11.95 3.30 0.68
N LEU A 65 11.06 3.65 1.61
CA LEU A 65 11.40 4.39 2.83
C LEU A 65 12.10 3.49 3.87
N MET A 66 11.68 2.22 3.94
CA MET A 66 12.07 1.29 5.01
C MET A 66 13.29 0.42 4.67
N LEU A 67 13.48 0.05 3.41
CA LEU A 67 14.58 -0.80 2.94
C LEU A 67 15.99 -0.19 3.07
N LYS A 68 16.09 1.03 3.62
CA LYS A 68 17.38 1.61 4.01
C LYS A 68 18.05 0.84 5.15
N ASN A 69 17.27 0.12 5.95
CA ASN A 69 17.72 -0.52 7.19
C ASN A 69 17.51 -2.05 7.22
N THR A 70 16.99 -2.65 6.14
CA THR A 70 16.71 -4.10 6.08
C THR A 70 16.96 -4.64 4.66
N GLU A 71 17.33 -5.93 4.56
CA GLU A 71 17.57 -6.58 3.25
C GLU A 71 16.28 -6.83 2.47
N SER A 72 15.20 -7.13 3.19
CA SER A 72 13.87 -7.32 2.63
C SER A 72 12.81 -6.84 3.61
N ILE A 73 11.60 -6.60 3.09
CA ILE A 73 10.46 -6.18 3.88
C ILE A 73 9.17 -6.83 3.36
N LYS A 74 8.34 -7.28 4.30
CA LYS A 74 6.98 -7.76 4.03
C LYS A 74 5.99 -6.68 4.42
N ILE A 75 5.14 -6.28 3.47
CA ILE A 75 4.09 -5.31 3.65
C ILE A 75 2.73 -6.01 3.49
N CYS A 76 1.89 -5.92 4.51
CA CYS A 76 0.59 -6.57 4.59
C CYS A 76 -0.53 -5.53 4.44
N SER A 77 -1.45 -5.77 3.50
CA SER A 77 -2.71 -5.03 3.34
C SER A 77 -3.91 -5.96 3.60
N GLU A 78 -5.13 -5.45 3.51
CA GLU A 78 -6.34 -6.28 3.71
C GLU A 78 -6.48 -7.37 2.65
N GLY A 79 -6.02 -7.10 1.42
CA GLY A 79 -6.04 -8.04 0.30
C GLY A 79 -4.87 -9.04 0.24
N GLY A 80 -3.96 -9.04 1.21
CA GLY A 80 -2.83 -9.99 1.25
C GLY A 80 -1.50 -9.34 1.60
N TYR A 81 -0.41 -9.82 1.01
CA TYR A 81 0.93 -9.32 1.28
C TYR A 81 1.78 -9.19 0.02
N LEU A 82 2.75 -8.29 0.10
CA LEU A 82 3.80 -8.09 -0.89
C LEU A 82 5.16 -8.13 -0.18
N MET A 83 6.15 -8.70 -0.86
CA MET A 83 7.54 -8.73 -0.42
C MET A 83 8.36 -7.79 -1.30
N PHE A 84 9.26 -7.05 -0.67
CA PHE A 84 10.15 -6.12 -1.36
C PHE A 84 11.60 -6.32 -0.92
N CYS A 85 12.52 -6.11 -1.85
CA CYS A 85 13.96 -6.05 -1.63
C CYS A 85 14.60 -5.14 -2.68
N ILE A 86 15.88 -4.81 -2.47
CA ILE A 86 16.69 -4.13 -3.48
C ILE A 86 17.60 -5.17 -4.16
N GLU A 87 17.49 -5.29 -5.47
CA GLU A 87 18.38 -6.12 -6.30
C GLU A 87 18.91 -5.25 -7.44
N ASP A 88 20.23 -5.22 -7.65
CA ASP A 88 20.89 -4.40 -8.67
C ASP A 88 20.47 -2.92 -8.68
N GLY A 89 20.30 -2.35 -7.48
CA GLY A 89 19.88 -0.95 -7.30
C GLY A 89 18.41 -0.68 -7.66
N LYS A 90 17.60 -1.72 -7.89
CA LYS A 90 16.18 -1.62 -8.23
C LYS A 90 15.31 -2.20 -7.12
N LEU A 91 14.16 -1.58 -6.91
CA LEU A 91 13.13 -2.09 -6.01
C LEU A 91 12.39 -3.25 -6.69
N ILE A 92 12.54 -4.45 -6.15
CA ILE A 92 11.83 -5.64 -6.61
C ILE A 92 10.58 -5.84 -5.76
N MET A 93 9.44 -6.11 -6.40
CA MET A 93 8.16 -6.39 -5.75
C MET A 93 7.72 -7.81 -6.11
N ARG A 94 7.39 -8.63 -5.11
CA ARG A 94 6.89 -10.01 -5.26
C ARG A 94 5.58 -10.16 -4.52
N GLY A 95 4.61 -10.84 -5.13
CA GLY A 95 3.28 -11.07 -4.56
C GLY A 95 2.60 -12.31 -5.16
N PRO A 96 1.59 -12.85 -4.48
CA PRO A 96 0.79 -13.94 -5.03
C PRO A 96 -0.07 -13.46 -6.21
N THR A 97 -0.43 -14.40 -7.08
CA THR A 97 -1.41 -14.19 -8.15
C THR A 97 -2.37 -15.38 -8.19
N GLU A 98 -3.61 -15.15 -8.56
CA GLU A 98 -4.65 -16.16 -8.65
C GLU A 98 -5.43 -15.99 -9.95
N PHE A 99 -5.62 -17.08 -10.68
CA PHE A 99 -6.49 -17.10 -11.84
C PHE A 99 -7.93 -17.30 -11.35
N CYS A 100 -8.79 -16.30 -11.55
CA CYS A 100 -10.18 -16.36 -11.08
C CYS A 100 -11.10 -17.06 -12.09
N PHE A 101 -11.12 -16.60 -13.34
CA PHE A 101 -11.96 -17.17 -14.40
C PHE A 101 -11.46 -16.76 -15.80
N ASN A 102 -11.96 -17.43 -16.84
CA ASN A 102 -11.89 -17.00 -18.23
C ASN A 102 -13.31 -16.84 -18.76
N GLY A 103 -13.59 -15.81 -19.56
CA GLY A 103 -14.93 -15.53 -20.04
C GLY A 103 -14.95 -14.74 -21.35
N ASP A 104 -16.06 -14.85 -22.06
CA ASP A 104 -16.36 -14.13 -23.31
C ASP A 104 -17.56 -13.21 -23.08
N ILE A 105 -17.46 -11.95 -23.51
CA ILE A 105 -18.56 -10.97 -23.51
C ILE A 105 -18.88 -10.64 -24.97
N ASN A 106 -20.13 -10.84 -25.36
CA ASN A 106 -20.69 -10.36 -26.64
C ASN A 106 -21.57 -9.14 -26.36
N GLU A 107 -21.47 -8.10 -27.19
CA GLU A 107 -22.34 -6.92 -27.17
C GLU A 107 -23.76 -7.23 -27.67
#